data_AF-A0A0F9JXH4-F1
#
_entry.id   AF-A0A0F9JXH4-F1
#
_cell.length_a   1.000
_cell.length_b   1.000
_cell.length_c   1.000
_cell.angle_alpha   90.00
_cell.angle_beta   90.00
_cell.angle_gamma   90.00
#
_symmetry.space_group_name_H-M   'P 1'
#
loop_
_entity.id
_entity.type
_entity.pdbx_description
1 polymer ?
#
loop_
_entity_poly.entity_id
_entity_poly.type
_entity_poly.pdbx_seq_one_letter_code
_entity_poly.pdbx_strand_id
1 'polypeptide(L)'
;MRWTNRHGIDPVIARAVMEDDYEAVGDISVTRLVRPPQITYLESVHEKEVVQDVVDGLYSLEGRALHHIIAQGKGDLPVVQERRMTVEYNGWEISGKFDVLYTDTHTLKDYKVSSVWGHILGSKEDYAEQLNFYAYLAQRNKLQVDRLKVVMWFRDWMASQVERDKQYPPLKVIEHEIPMWSLDAQALAFQDKVKLHQLAMSGTYPPCTAVERWARPDSWAVMKPGAKKAYRVFEEPALAEALANGMPGYEVVHRPGENVRCARYCPVMQFCAQARELGVTKGDA
;
A
#
# COMPACT_ATOMS: atom_id res chain seq x y z
N MET A 1 -0.69 17.61 9.82
CA MET A 1 -1.20 17.69 8.43
C MET A 1 -2.26 18.77 8.32
N ARG A 2 -2.43 19.39 7.14
CA ARG A 2 -3.53 20.33 6.82
C ARG A 2 -4.40 19.78 5.70
N TRP A 3 -5.72 19.93 5.81
CA TRP A 3 -6.68 19.45 4.81
C TRP A 3 -7.19 20.59 3.91
N THR A 4 -7.41 20.32 2.62
CA THR A 4 -8.16 21.18 1.71
C THR A 4 -9.42 20.48 1.20
N ASN A 5 -10.43 21.24 0.80
CA ASN A 5 -11.63 20.73 0.13
C ASN A 5 -11.84 21.48 -1.19
N ARG A 6 -10.92 21.28 -2.15
CA ARG A 6 -10.87 22.05 -3.41
C ARG A 6 -12.07 21.78 -4.31
N HIS A 7 -12.66 20.60 -4.18
CA HIS A 7 -13.76 20.13 -5.01
C HIS A 7 -15.14 20.39 -4.41
N GLY A 8 -15.22 21.05 -3.24
CA GLY A 8 -16.50 21.36 -2.61
C GLY A 8 -17.28 20.11 -2.17
N ILE A 9 -16.57 19.06 -1.73
CA ILE A 9 -17.17 17.86 -1.16
C ILE A 9 -18.05 18.26 0.03
N ASP A 10 -19.17 17.57 0.22
CA ASP A 10 -20.11 17.83 1.30
C ASP A 10 -19.37 17.98 2.66
N PRO A 11 -19.66 19.03 3.46
CA PRO A 11 -18.94 19.29 4.70
C PRO A 11 -18.97 18.14 5.73
N VAL A 12 -20.02 17.32 5.75
CA VAL A 12 -20.13 16.16 6.66
C VAL A 12 -19.16 15.06 6.22
N ILE A 13 -19.11 14.77 4.91
CA ILE A 13 -18.16 13.81 4.34
C ILE A 13 -16.73 14.31 4.53
N ALA A 14 -16.49 15.58 4.20
CA ALA A 14 -15.18 16.22 4.37
C ALA A 14 -14.70 16.13 5.82
N ARG A 15 -15.58 16.44 6.80
CA ARG A 15 -15.25 16.31 8.22
C ARG A 15 -14.94 14.87 8.60
N ALA A 16 -15.70 13.87 8.14
CA ALA A 16 -15.42 12.47 8.42
C ALA A 16 -14.06 12.00 7.85
N VAL A 17 -13.63 12.54 6.71
CA VAL A 17 -12.28 12.32 6.17
C VAL A 17 -11.21 12.97 7.06
N MET A 18 -11.45 14.20 7.50
CA MET A 18 -10.50 14.99 8.29
C MET A 18 -10.35 14.53 9.74
N GLU A 19 -11.41 13.96 10.31
CA GLU A 19 -11.41 13.37 11.65
C GLU A 19 -10.58 12.10 11.62
N ASP A 20 -9.43 12.13 12.27
CA ASP A 20 -8.58 10.97 12.53
C ASP A 20 -8.77 10.54 13.98
N ASP A 21 -9.43 9.40 14.17
CA ASP A 21 -9.61 8.73 15.46
C ASP A 21 -8.42 7.81 15.81
N TYR A 22 -7.36 7.83 15.00
CA TYR A 22 -6.16 7.06 15.25
C TYR A 22 -5.39 7.57 16.47
N GLU A 23 -5.33 6.74 17.50
CA GLU A 23 -4.45 6.95 18.64
C GLU A 23 -3.07 6.36 18.36
N ALA A 24 -2.07 7.22 18.14
CA ALA A 24 -0.68 6.80 18.11
C ALA A 24 -0.27 6.21 19.49
N VAL A 25 0.32 5.03 19.46
CA VAL A 25 0.86 4.36 20.65
C VAL A 25 2.29 3.92 20.35
N GLY A 26 3.20 4.20 21.27
CA GLY A 26 4.63 4.03 21.09
C GLY A 26 5.24 5.02 20.11
N ASP A 27 6.49 4.76 19.74
CA ASP A 27 7.31 5.57 18.83
C ASP A 27 6.95 5.33 17.36
N ILE A 28 6.58 4.10 17.00
CA ILE A 28 6.20 3.73 15.64
C ILE A 28 5.23 2.55 15.60
N SER A 29 4.22 2.60 14.73
CA SER A 29 3.35 1.46 14.47
C SER A 29 3.93 0.53 13.41
N VAL A 30 3.55 -0.75 13.39
CA VAL A 30 3.92 -1.69 12.32
C VAL A 30 3.48 -1.17 10.95
N THR A 31 2.30 -0.54 10.84
CA THR A 31 1.83 0.08 9.59
C THR A 31 2.75 1.20 9.09
N ARG A 32 3.40 1.95 9.99
CA ARG A 32 4.41 2.95 9.64
C ARG A 32 5.79 2.34 9.45
N LEU A 33 6.11 1.27 10.18
CA LEU A 33 7.40 0.58 10.16
C LEU A 33 7.68 -0.07 8.80
N VAL A 34 6.67 -0.69 8.18
CA VAL A 34 6.81 -1.33 6.85
C VAL A 34 6.99 -0.32 5.71
N ARG A 35 6.71 0.97 5.96
CA ARG A 35 6.89 2.03 4.95
C ARG A 35 8.37 2.39 4.80
N PRO A 36 8.76 2.96 3.65
CA PRO A 36 10.13 3.43 3.44
C PRO A 36 10.53 4.45 4.53
N PRO A 37 11.68 4.30 5.21
CA PRO A 37 12.12 5.20 6.28
C PRO A 37 12.21 6.66 5.85
N GLN A 38 12.61 6.91 4.59
CA GLN A 38 12.63 8.25 4.00
C GLN A 38 11.24 8.91 4.02
N ILE A 39 10.18 8.19 3.68
CA ILE A 39 8.82 8.74 3.66
C ILE A 39 8.38 9.04 5.09
N THR A 40 8.57 8.10 6.02
CA THR A 40 8.19 8.27 7.42
C THR A 40 8.94 9.43 8.08
N TYR A 41 10.21 9.64 7.76
CA TYR A 41 10.99 10.79 8.21
C TYR A 41 10.48 12.10 7.62
N LEU A 42 10.32 12.19 6.30
CA LEU A 42 9.86 13.43 5.67
C LEU A 42 8.46 13.82 6.17
N GLU A 43 7.60 12.84 6.47
CA GLU A 43 6.30 13.10 7.10
C GLU A 43 6.42 13.65 8.50
N SER A 44 7.37 13.17 9.31
CA SER A 44 7.56 13.65 10.68
C SER A 44 8.12 15.07 10.70
N VAL A 45 9.10 15.39 9.85
CA VAL A 45 9.71 16.73 9.84
C VAL A 45 8.83 17.79 9.14
N HIS A 46 8.01 17.39 8.17
CA HIS A 46 7.12 18.31 7.44
C HIS A 46 5.65 18.17 7.81
N GLU A 47 5.32 17.55 8.95
CA GLU A 47 3.95 17.22 9.35
C GLU A 47 2.97 18.41 9.23
N LYS A 48 3.43 19.61 9.61
CA LYS A 48 2.64 20.86 9.58
C LYS A 48 2.55 21.49 8.19
N GLU A 49 3.40 21.08 7.27
CA GLU A 49 3.49 21.59 5.89
C GLU A 49 2.83 20.66 4.87
N VAL A 50 2.62 19.38 5.23
CA VAL A 50 1.84 18.45 4.39
C VAL A 50 0.41 18.97 4.26
N VAL A 51 0.01 19.20 3.01
CA VAL A 51 -1.35 19.57 2.61
C VAL A 51 -1.95 18.43 1.78
N GLN A 52 -3.11 17.93 2.20
CA GLN A 52 -3.83 16.86 1.52
C GLN A 52 -5.25 17.30 1.18
N ASP A 53 -5.77 16.95 0.01
CA ASP A 53 -7.17 17.23 -0.31
C ASP A 53 -8.10 16.13 0.23
N VAL A 54 -9.33 16.51 0.59
CA VAL A 54 -10.36 15.58 1.07
C VAL A 54 -10.58 14.43 0.09
N VAL A 55 -10.51 14.69 -1.23
CA VAL A 55 -10.69 13.65 -2.25
C VAL A 55 -9.67 12.52 -2.08
N ASP A 56 -8.41 12.85 -1.78
CA ASP A 56 -7.35 11.86 -1.55
C ASP A 56 -7.62 11.01 -0.30
N GLY A 57 -8.31 11.59 0.70
CA GLY A 57 -8.65 10.92 1.95
C GLY A 57 -9.88 10.02 1.89
N LEU A 58 -10.68 10.08 0.82
CA LEU A 58 -11.89 9.24 0.67
C LEU A 58 -11.55 7.74 0.70
N TYR A 59 -10.43 7.33 0.13
CA TYR A 59 -9.99 5.92 0.17
C TYR A 59 -9.65 5.46 1.58
N SER A 60 -9.06 6.33 2.40
CA SER A 60 -8.78 6.03 3.80
C SER A 60 -10.09 5.90 4.58
N LEU A 61 -11.07 6.78 4.32
CA LEU A 61 -12.40 6.70 4.93
C LEU A 61 -13.12 5.39 4.58
N GLU A 62 -13.08 4.94 3.31
CA GLU A 62 -13.65 3.65 2.89
C GLU A 62 -13.04 2.47 3.67
N GLY A 63 -11.71 2.45 3.82
CA GLY A 63 -11.01 1.43 4.59
C GLY A 63 -11.42 1.42 6.06
N ARG A 64 -11.40 2.59 6.71
CA ARG A 64 -11.79 2.75 8.12
C ARG A 64 -13.24 2.31 8.36
N ALA A 65 -14.16 2.72 7.47
CA ALA A 65 -15.56 2.34 7.57
C ALA A 65 -15.73 0.82 7.47
N LEU A 66 -15.06 0.15 6.52
CA LEU A 66 -15.12 -1.30 6.38
C LEU A 66 -14.57 -2.01 7.62
N HIS A 67 -13.38 -1.62 8.10
CA HIS A 67 -12.78 -2.19 9.32
C HIS A 67 -13.69 -2.03 10.53
N HIS A 68 -14.22 -0.82 10.74
CA HIS A 68 -15.13 -0.54 11.85
C HIS A 68 -16.36 -1.44 11.84
N ILE A 69 -17.01 -1.63 10.68
CA ILE A 69 -18.19 -2.48 10.56
C ILE A 69 -17.84 -3.97 10.74
N ILE A 70 -16.72 -4.45 10.19
CA ILE A 70 -16.31 -5.85 10.36
C ILE A 70 -15.97 -6.16 11.82
N ALA A 71 -15.33 -5.23 12.54
CA ALA A 71 -14.98 -5.41 13.95
C ALA A 71 -16.20 -5.62 14.87
N GLN A 72 -17.40 -5.20 14.45
CA GLN A 72 -18.65 -5.46 15.17
C GLN A 72 -19.17 -6.90 14.98
N GLY A 73 -18.71 -7.60 13.94
CA GLY A 73 -19.21 -8.90 13.49
C GLY A 73 -18.63 -10.12 14.21
N LYS A 74 -18.38 -10.06 15.53
CA LYS A 74 -17.77 -11.17 16.28
C LYS A 74 -18.70 -12.37 16.47
N GLY A 75 -19.94 -12.13 16.92
CA GLY A 75 -20.86 -13.20 17.35
C GLY A 75 -20.20 -14.19 18.32
N ASP A 76 -20.45 -15.48 18.10
CA ASP A 76 -19.83 -16.59 18.86
C ASP A 76 -18.52 -17.11 18.23
N LEU A 77 -17.93 -16.37 17.29
CA LEU A 77 -16.70 -16.81 16.63
C LEU A 77 -15.53 -16.86 17.63
N PRO A 78 -14.67 -17.90 17.57
CA PRO A 78 -13.47 -18.01 18.40
C PRO A 78 -12.38 -17.06 17.89
N VAL A 79 -12.60 -15.76 18.04
CA VAL A 79 -11.71 -14.72 17.52
C VAL A 79 -11.33 -13.67 18.57
N VAL A 80 -10.11 -13.16 18.42
CA VAL A 80 -9.67 -11.89 18.97
C VAL A 80 -9.66 -10.88 17.83
N GLN A 81 -10.23 -9.70 18.01
CA GLN A 81 -10.28 -8.64 17.00
C GLN A 81 -9.70 -7.35 17.55
N GLU A 82 -9.15 -6.51 16.66
CA GLU A 82 -8.73 -5.14 16.96
C GLU A 82 -7.78 -5.02 18.16
N ARG A 83 -6.98 -6.07 18.41
CA ARG A 83 -6.10 -6.14 19.59
C ARG A 83 -4.81 -5.39 19.32
N ARG A 84 -4.56 -4.38 20.15
CA ARG A 84 -3.27 -3.69 20.23
C ARG A 84 -2.23 -4.59 20.91
N MET A 85 -1.03 -4.59 20.34
CA MET A 85 0.16 -5.29 20.83
C MET A 85 1.32 -4.30 20.82
N THR A 86 2.23 -4.44 21.77
CA THR A 86 3.46 -3.63 21.79
C THR A 86 4.69 -4.49 22.08
N VAL A 87 5.85 -3.99 21.68
CA VAL A 87 7.15 -4.55 22.04
C VAL A 87 8.16 -3.40 22.15
N GLU A 88 9.01 -3.45 23.16
CA GLU A 88 10.13 -2.51 23.29
C GLU A 88 11.34 -3.06 22.52
N TYR A 89 12.00 -2.20 21.75
CA TYR A 89 13.26 -2.50 21.09
C TYR A 89 14.13 -1.25 20.97
N ASN A 90 15.36 -1.32 21.49
CA ASN A 90 16.35 -0.23 21.45
C ASN A 90 15.78 1.12 21.91
N GLY A 91 14.99 1.12 22.98
CA GLY A 91 14.37 2.31 23.57
C GLY A 91 13.15 2.83 22.83
N TRP A 92 12.71 2.17 21.75
CA TRP A 92 11.45 2.47 21.07
C TRP A 92 10.37 1.48 21.49
N GLU A 93 9.17 1.98 21.77
CA GLU A 93 7.96 1.16 21.83
C GLU A 93 7.36 1.05 20.44
N ILE A 94 7.31 -0.17 19.90
CA ILE A 94 6.70 -0.45 18.60
C ILE A 94 5.33 -1.06 18.83
N SER A 95 4.30 -0.48 18.21
CA SER A 95 2.93 -0.95 18.35
C SER A 95 2.39 -1.60 17.08
N GLY A 96 1.43 -2.51 17.24
CA GLY A 96 0.70 -3.10 16.13
C GLY A 96 -0.73 -3.38 16.53
N LYS A 97 -1.66 -3.29 15.59
CA LYS A 97 -3.06 -3.65 15.78
C LYS A 97 -3.48 -4.49 14.58
N PHE A 98 -3.74 -5.77 14.82
CA PHE A 98 -4.26 -6.65 13.77
C PHE A 98 -5.78 -6.59 13.77
N ASP A 99 -6.38 -6.88 12.61
CA ASP A 99 -7.83 -6.85 12.44
C ASP A 99 -8.48 -8.05 13.13
N VAL A 100 -8.01 -9.28 12.84
CA VAL A 100 -8.53 -10.50 13.49
C VAL A 100 -7.49 -11.62 13.65
N LEU A 101 -7.60 -12.37 14.75
CA LEU A 101 -6.92 -13.63 15.01
C LEU A 101 -7.96 -14.69 15.36
N TYR A 102 -8.06 -15.73 14.54
CA TYR A 102 -8.86 -16.92 14.84
C TYR A 102 -8.10 -17.82 15.80
N THR A 103 -8.63 -18.04 17.01
CA THR A 103 -7.93 -18.71 18.11
C THR A 103 -8.01 -20.23 18.06
N ASP A 104 -8.97 -20.78 17.33
CA ASP A 104 -9.12 -22.22 17.08
C ASP A 104 -8.09 -22.75 16.06
N THR A 105 -7.70 -21.88 15.13
CA THR A 105 -6.88 -22.19 13.95
C THR A 105 -5.57 -21.43 13.94
N HIS A 106 -5.33 -20.59 14.96
CA HIS A 106 -4.22 -19.64 15.10
C HIS A 106 -3.91 -18.88 13.80
N THR A 107 -4.96 -18.40 13.13
CA THR A 107 -4.83 -17.72 11.84
C THR A 107 -5.04 -16.21 12.02
N LEU A 108 -3.98 -15.44 11.86
CA LEU A 108 -4.04 -13.98 11.86
C LEU A 108 -4.42 -13.51 10.45
N LYS A 109 -5.48 -12.69 10.36
CA LYS A 109 -5.90 -12.07 9.11
C LYS A 109 -5.86 -10.56 9.20
N ASP A 110 -5.47 -9.95 8.08
CA ASP A 110 -5.53 -8.51 7.85
C ASP A 110 -6.44 -8.24 6.65
N TYR A 111 -7.38 -7.32 6.81
CA TYR A 111 -8.37 -6.95 5.82
C TYR A 111 -7.88 -5.73 5.04
N LYS A 112 -7.95 -5.82 3.71
CA LYS A 112 -7.47 -4.77 2.81
C LYS A 112 -8.55 -4.39 1.81
N VAL A 113 -8.81 -3.10 1.70
CA VAL A 113 -9.59 -2.55 0.58
C VAL A 113 -8.63 -2.25 -0.57
N SER A 114 -8.93 -2.78 -1.76
CA SER A 114 -8.13 -2.54 -2.96
C SER A 114 -9.01 -2.45 -4.20
N SER A 115 -8.44 -1.95 -5.29
CA SER A 115 -9.05 -2.12 -6.61
C SER A 115 -8.75 -3.50 -7.18
N VAL A 116 -9.60 -4.00 -8.07
CA VAL A 116 -9.39 -5.28 -8.76
C VAL A 116 -8.07 -5.26 -9.53
N TRP A 117 -7.80 -4.20 -10.28
CA TRP A 117 -6.55 -4.10 -11.05
C TRP A 117 -5.32 -3.90 -10.17
N GLY A 118 -5.45 -3.19 -9.04
CA GLY A 118 -4.39 -3.11 -8.03
C GLY A 118 -4.05 -4.48 -7.46
N HIS A 119 -5.04 -5.36 -7.32
CA HIS A 119 -4.82 -6.74 -6.91
C HIS A 119 -4.22 -7.63 -8.01
N ILE A 120 -4.69 -7.52 -9.25
CA ILE A 120 -4.19 -8.33 -10.38
C ILE A 120 -2.74 -7.97 -10.72
N LEU A 121 -2.40 -6.67 -10.70
CA LEU A 121 -1.09 -6.17 -11.09
C LEU A 121 -0.12 -6.01 -9.91
N GLY A 122 -0.63 -5.92 -8.68
CA GLY A 122 0.17 -5.73 -7.47
C GLY A 122 0.81 -7.02 -6.97
N SER A 123 1.85 -6.90 -6.16
CA SER A 123 2.48 -8.07 -5.53
C SER A 123 1.70 -8.45 -4.27
N LYS A 124 1.38 -9.74 -4.14
CA LYS A 124 0.81 -10.27 -2.89
C LYS A 124 1.81 -10.21 -1.74
N GLU A 125 3.10 -10.11 -2.05
CA GLU A 125 4.19 -9.97 -1.07
C GLU A 125 4.18 -8.61 -0.37
N ASP A 126 3.47 -7.62 -0.91
CA ASP A 126 3.35 -6.27 -0.33
C ASP A 126 2.79 -6.29 1.11
N TYR A 127 2.05 -7.34 1.48
CA TYR A 127 1.48 -7.52 2.81
C TYR A 127 2.29 -8.47 3.71
N ALA A 128 3.28 -9.17 3.14
CA ALA A 128 4.01 -10.21 3.85
C ALA A 128 4.82 -9.65 5.03
N GLU A 129 5.51 -8.54 4.82
CA GLU A 129 6.30 -7.88 5.88
C GLU A 129 5.40 -7.45 7.04
N GLN A 130 4.26 -6.80 6.76
CA GLN A 130 3.33 -6.32 7.77
C GLN A 130 2.76 -7.48 8.61
N LEU A 131 2.25 -8.52 7.95
CA LEU A 131 1.65 -9.67 8.63
C LEU A 131 2.68 -10.46 9.44
N ASN A 132 3.92 -10.60 8.95
CA ASN A 132 5.00 -11.25 9.71
C ASN A 132 5.44 -10.41 10.92
N PHE A 133 5.44 -9.08 10.82
CA PHE A 133 5.68 -8.23 11.99
C PHE A 133 4.54 -8.32 13.01
N TYR A 134 3.28 -8.42 12.57
CA TYR A 134 2.18 -8.72 13.49
C TYR A 134 2.32 -10.09 14.14
N ALA A 135 2.73 -11.13 13.40
CA ALA A 135 3.01 -12.44 13.97
C ALA A 135 4.10 -12.38 15.06
N TYR A 136 5.18 -11.65 14.79
CA TYR A 136 6.26 -11.41 15.75
C TYR A 136 5.76 -10.71 17.02
N LEU A 137 5.01 -9.62 16.88
CA LEU A 137 4.39 -8.91 18.01
C LEU A 137 3.41 -9.81 18.78
N ALA A 138 2.61 -10.61 18.08
CA ALA A 138 1.65 -11.53 18.68
C ALA A 138 2.34 -12.52 19.60
N GLN A 139 3.44 -13.14 19.15
CA GLN A 139 4.22 -14.05 19.99
C GLN A 139 4.81 -13.36 21.22
N ARG A 140 5.35 -12.14 21.06
CA ARG A 140 5.83 -11.32 22.19
C ARG A 140 4.73 -10.96 23.20
N ASN A 141 3.49 -10.94 22.73
CA ASN A 141 2.29 -10.68 23.52
C ASN A 141 1.54 -11.96 23.92
N LYS A 142 2.19 -13.14 23.84
CA LYS A 142 1.65 -14.45 24.24
C LYS A 142 0.41 -14.88 23.45
N LEU A 143 0.29 -14.44 22.20
CA LEU A 143 -0.73 -14.88 21.25
C LEU A 143 -0.08 -15.84 20.24
N GLN A 144 -0.65 -17.03 20.10
CA GLN A 144 -0.18 -18.02 19.13
C GLN A 144 -0.69 -17.67 17.73
N VAL A 145 0.22 -17.72 16.75
CA VAL A 145 -0.06 -17.51 15.33
C VAL A 145 0.71 -18.56 14.54
N ASP A 146 -0.03 -19.39 13.81
CA ASP A 146 0.51 -20.47 12.99
C ASP A 146 0.33 -20.20 11.48
N ARG A 147 -0.60 -19.29 11.11
CA ARG A 147 -0.92 -18.95 9.72
C ARG A 147 -1.21 -17.47 9.55
N LEU A 148 -0.85 -16.94 8.38
CA LEU A 148 -1.09 -15.55 7.99
C LEU A 148 -1.96 -15.51 6.74
N LYS A 149 -2.95 -14.64 6.73
CA LYS A 149 -3.76 -14.37 5.55
C LYS A 149 -4.01 -12.89 5.38
N VAL A 150 -4.14 -12.47 4.13
CA VAL A 150 -4.76 -11.19 3.78
C VAL A 150 -6.13 -11.47 3.17
N VAL A 151 -7.14 -10.71 3.57
CA VAL A 151 -8.47 -10.76 2.94
C VAL A 151 -8.66 -9.47 2.14
N MET A 152 -8.72 -9.62 0.83
CA MET A 152 -8.86 -8.52 -0.11
C MET A 152 -10.35 -8.26 -0.35
N TRP A 153 -10.80 -7.02 -0.12
CA TRP A 153 -12.11 -6.50 -0.47
C TRP A 153 -11.99 -5.55 -1.67
N PHE A 154 -12.68 -5.84 -2.76
CA PHE A 154 -12.57 -5.10 -4.00
C PHE A 154 -13.65 -4.02 -4.14
N ARG A 155 -13.24 -2.75 -4.09
CA ARG A 155 -14.17 -1.59 -4.14
C ARG A 155 -14.84 -1.38 -5.49
N ASP A 156 -14.17 -1.75 -6.59
CA ASP A 156 -14.59 -1.59 -7.98
C ASP A 156 -14.97 -2.91 -8.67
N TRP A 157 -15.31 -3.95 -7.88
CA TRP A 157 -15.68 -5.25 -8.43
C TRP A 157 -17.05 -5.24 -9.14
N MET A 158 -17.16 -5.91 -10.30
CA MET A 158 -18.37 -6.04 -11.09
C MET A 158 -18.62 -7.49 -11.49
N ALA A 159 -19.81 -8.02 -11.20
CA ALA A 159 -20.19 -9.40 -11.53
C ALA A 159 -20.09 -9.71 -13.03
N SER A 160 -20.44 -8.75 -13.89
CA SER A 160 -20.39 -8.91 -15.35
C SER A 160 -18.99 -9.11 -15.93
N GLN A 161 -17.94 -8.81 -15.17
CA GLN A 161 -16.56 -9.00 -15.63
C GLN A 161 -16.04 -10.42 -15.37
N VAL A 162 -16.62 -11.14 -14.41
CA VAL A 162 -16.20 -12.51 -14.02
C VAL A 162 -16.28 -13.48 -15.20
N GLU A 163 -17.33 -13.37 -16.01
CA GLU A 163 -17.51 -14.22 -17.18
C GLU A 163 -16.59 -13.86 -18.35
N ARG A 164 -16.10 -12.62 -18.39
CA ARG A 164 -15.36 -12.04 -19.53
C ARG A 164 -13.86 -12.18 -19.40
N ASP A 165 -13.33 -12.12 -18.18
CA ASP A 165 -11.90 -12.14 -17.91
C ASP A 165 -11.58 -13.18 -16.83
N LYS A 166 -10.81 -14.21 -17.23
CA LYS A 166 -10.40 -15.30 -16.34
C LYS A 166 -9.45 -14.84 -15.22
N GLN A 167 -8.78 -13.69 -15.39
CA GLN A 167 -7.94 -13.10 -14.35
C GLN A 167 -8.74 -12.27 -13.35
N TYR A 168 -10.00 -11.97 -13.66
CA TYR A 168 -10.87 -11.20 -12.78
C TYR A 168 -11.23 -12.02 -11.54
N PRO A 169 -11.20 -11.44 -10.31
CA PRO A 169 -11.55 -12.16 -9.11
C PRO A 169 -12.98 -12.73 -9.18
N PRO A 170 -13.18 -14.03 -8.86
CA PRO A 170 -14.50 -14.65 -8.94
C PRO A 170 -15.48 -14.08 -7.90
N LEU A 171 -14.95 -13.48 -6.83
CA LEU A 171 -15.72 -12.87 -5.75
C LEU A 171 -15.21 -11.46 -5.47
N LYS A 172 -16.10 -10.63 -4.93
CA LYS A 172 -15.76 -9.28 -4.42
C LYS A 172 -14.79 -9.33 -3.23
N VAL A 173 -14.73 -10.46 -2.53
CA VAL A 173 -13.86 -10.69 -1.38
C VAL A 173 -13.14 -12.02 -1.55
N ILE A 174 -11.81 -12.02 -1.43
CA ILE A 174 -11.00 -13.23 -1.54
C ILE A 174 -9.90 -13.25 -0.46
N GLU A 175 -9.51 -14.45 -0.04
CA GLU A 175 -8.39 -14.65 0.88
C GLU A 175 -7.13 -15.09 0.13
N HIS A 176 -5.98 -14.61 0.58
CA HIS A 176 -4.68 -15.13 0.18
C HIS A 176 -3.90 -15.56 1.40
N GLU A 177 -3.29 -16.74 1.30
CA GLU A 177 -2.28 -17.17 2.25
C GLU A 177 -1.00 -16.38 2.03
N ILE A 178 -0.41 -15.96 3.14
CA ILE A 178 0.83 -15.20 3.18
C ILE A 178 1.90 -16.08 3.82
N PRO A 179 3.07 -16.25 3.18
CA PRO A 179 4.14 -17.03 3.75
C PRO A 179 4.55 -16.49 5.12
N MET A 180 4.47 -17.36 6.14
CA MET A 180 4.98 -17.05 7.47
C MET A 180 6.47 -17.39 7.52
N TRP A 181 7.28 -16.39 7.84
CA TRP A 181 8.72 -16.56 8.03
C TRP A 181 9.00 -17.30 9.35
N SER A 182 10.20 -17.87 9.47
CA SER A 182 10.65 -18.38 10.77
C SER A 182 10.75 -17.24 11.79
N LEU A 183 10.61 -17.56 13.07
CA LEU A 183 10.70 -16.57 14.13
C LEU A 183 12.01 -15.76 14.08
N ASP A 184 13.14 -16.41 13.78
CA ASP A 184 14.44 -15.73 13.65
C ASP A 184 14.46 -14.76 12.47
N ALA A 185 13.87 -15.13 11.33
CA ALA A 185 13.76 -14.25 10.17
C ALA A 185 12.80 -13.08 10.44
N GLN A 186 11.69 -13.31 11.14
CA GLN A 186 10.79 -12.25 11.59
C GLN A 186 11.51 -11.29 12.52
N ALA A 187 12.24 -11.80 13.51
CA ALA A 187 12.97 -11.00 14.48
C ALA A 187 14.04 -10.15 13.78
N LEU A 188 14.86 -10.75 12.91
CA LEU A 188 15.92 -10.04 12.19
C LEU A 188 15.35 -8.93 11.31
N ALA A 189 14.36 -9.25 10.45
CA ALA A 189 13.75 -8.27 9.56
C ALA A 189 13.08 -7.13 10.34
N PHE A 190 12.37 -7.44 11.43
CA PHE A 190 11.73 -6.45 12.29
C PHE A 190 12.77 -5.50 12.90
N GLN A 191 13.82 -6.07 13.50
CA GLN A 191 14.88 -5.30 14.16
C GLN A 191 15.64 -4.39 13.19
N ASP A 192 15.99 -4.91 12.01
CA ASP A 192 16.68 -4.12 10.99
C ASP A 192 15.79 -2.98 10.49
N LYS A 193 14.49 -3.23 10.32
CA LYS A 193 13.54 -2.16 9.98
C LYS A 193 13.46 -1.10 11.07
N VAL A 194 13.37 -1.49 12.35
CA VAL A 194 13.35 -0.51 13.46
C VAL A 194 14.63 0.32 13.48
N LYS A 195 15.81 -0.29 13.34
CA LYS A 195 17.09 0.44 13.26
C LYS A 195 17.12 1.43 12.11
N LEU A 196 16.58 1.07 10.94
CA LEU A 196 16.50 1.97 9.79
C LEU A 196 15.62 3.20 10.07
N HIS A 197 14.49 3.03 10.74
CA HIS A 197 13.64 4.15 11.14
C HIS A 197 14.25 4.98 12.28
N GLN A 198 14.93 4.36 13.24
CA GLN A 198 15.71 5.07 14.26
C GLN A 198 16.81 5.93 13.63
N LEU A 199 17.56 5.38 12.67
CA LEU A 199 18.55 6.13 11.90
C LEU A 199 17.88 7.26 11.11
N ALA A 200 16.74 7.00 10.48
CA ALA A 200 15.98 8.01 9.73
C ALA A 200 15.64 9.23 10.60
N MET A 201 15.27 9.04 11.87
CA MET A 201 15.00 10.16 12.80
C MET A 201 16.22 11.05 13.09
N SER A 202 17.44 10.57 12.85
CA SER A 202 18.66 11.40 12.89
C SER A 202 18.88 12.25 11.62
N GLY A 203 17.96 12.18 10.65
CA GLY A 203 18.09 12.78 9.32
C GLY A 203 18.88 11.95 8.31
N THR A 204 19.30 10.75 8.68
CA THR A 204 20.03 9.82 7.80
C THR A 204 19.13 8.67 7.40
N TYR A 205 18.81 8.52 6.12
CA TYR A 205 17.97 7.42 5.63
C TYR A 205 18.40 6.99 4.23
N PRO A 206 18.21 5.70 3.87
CA PRO A 206 18.40 5.27 2.49
C PRO A 206 17.32 5.88 1.59
N PRO A 207 17.64 6.13 0.30
CA PRO A 207 16.62 6.50 -0.68
C PRO A 207 15.62 5.36 -0.89
N CYS A 208 14.38 5.69 -1.26
CA CYS A 208 13.37 4.69 -1.61
C CYS A 208 13.82 3.85 -2.81
N THR A 209 13.75 2.54 -2.69
CA THR A 209 14.06 1.59 -3.77
C THR A 209 13.10 1.73 -4.97
N ALA A 210 13.44 1.17 -6.12
CA ALA A 210 12.56 1.16 -7.29
C ALA A 210 11.20 0.48 -7.00
N VAL A 211 11.24 -0.63 -6.25
CA VAL A 211 10.04 -1.36 -5.81
C VAL A 211 9.18 -0.48 -4.89
N GLU A 212 9.78 0.16 -3.88
CA GLU A 212 9.06 1.06 -2.98
C GLU A 212 8.47 2.28 -3.69
N ARG A 213 9.12 2.78 -4.76
CA ARG A 213 8.60 3.88 -5.59
C ARG A 213 7.52 3.45 -6.58
N TRP A 214 7.26 2.14 -6.70
CA TRP A 214 6.44 1.56 -7.77
C TRP A 214 6.92 2.03 -9.15
N ALA A 215 8.24 2.00 -9.35
CA ALA A 215 8.88 2.44 -10.58
C ALA A 215 8.52 1.50 -11.73
N ARG A 216 8.07 2.07 -12.84
CA ARG A 216 7.83 1.37 -14.11
C ARG A 216 8.87 1.83 -15.14
N PRO A 217 9.44 0.92 -15.94
CA PRO A 217 10.37 1.30 -16.99
C PRO A 217 9.66 2.08 -18.10
N ASP A 218 10.45 2.69 -18.98
CA ASP A 218 9.96 3.18 -20.26
C ASP A 218 9.26 2.07 -21.04
N SER A 219 8.28 2.46 -21.85
CA SER A 219 7.60 1.52 -22.75
C SER A 219 7.30 2.14 -24.10
N TRP A 220 7.21 1.30 -25.13
CA TRP A 220 7.01 1.70 -26.52
C TRP A 220 5.76 1.02 -27.05
N ALA A 221 4.71 1.82 -27.26
CA ALA A 221 3.42 1.36 -27.70
C ALA A 221 3.29 1.45 -29.23
N VAL A 222 3.08 0.31 -29.88
CA VAL A 222 2.75 0.24 -31.31
C VAL A 222 1.25 0.43 -31.46
N MET A 223 0.83 1.48 -32.16
CA MET A 223 -0.60 1.82 -32.29
C MET A 223 -0.92 2.48 -33.62
N LYS A 224 -2.20 2.45 -34.02
CA LYS A 224 -2.67 3.25 -35.15
C LYS A 224 -2.81 4.71 -34.71
N PRO A 225 -2.54 5.69 -35.59
CA PRO A 225 -2.80 7.09 -35.31
C PRO A 225 -4.24 7.31 -34.82
N GLY A 226 -4.38 8.01 -33.68
CA GLY A 226 -5.67 8.32 -33.05
C GLY A 226 -6.35 7.16 -32.31
N ALA A 227 -5.75 5.96 -32.23
CA ALA A 227 -6.31 4.85 -31.48
C ALA A 227 -6.26 5.10 -29.95
N LYS A 228 -7.32 4.69 -29.24
CA LYS A 228 -7.36 4.79 -27.75
C LYS A 228 -6.54 3.70 -27.05
N LYS A 229 -6.22 2.60 -27.75
CA LYS A 229 -5.49 1.45 -27.19
C LYS A 229 -4.30 1.12 -28.08
N ALA A 230 -3.20 0.71 -27.44
CA ALA A 230 -2.06 0.15 -28.14
C ALA A 230 -2.45 -1.21 -28.74
N TYR A 231 -1.88 -1.53 -29.91
CA TYR A 231 -1.95 -2.88 -30.44
C TYR A 231 -1.00 -3.81 -29.68
N ARG A 232 0.20 -3.32 -29.38
CA ARG A 232 1.17 -3.99 -28.53
C ARG A 232 2.09 -2.98 -27.83
N VAL A 233 2.62 -3.35 -26.67
CA VAL A 233 3.58 -2.54 -25.91
C VAL A 233 4.84 -3.37 -25.70
N PHE A 234 6.00 -2.74 -25.83
CA PHE A 234 7.32 -3.33 -25.62
C PHE A 234 8.10 -2.53 -24.58
N GLU A 235 9.02 -3.18 -23.88
CA GLU A 235 10.03 -2.53 -23.02
C GLU A 235 11.33 -2.24 -23.79
N GLU A 236 11.43 -2.67 -25.05
CA GLU A 236 12.59 -2.43 -25.90
C GLU A 236 12.18 -1.67 -27.16
N PRO A 237 12.78 -0.48 -27.43
CA PRO A 237 12.40 0.36 -28.57
C PRO A 237 12.58 -0.35 -29.90
N ALA A 238 13.69 -1.08 -30.07
CA ALA A 238 14.01 -1.78 -31.31
C ALA A 238 12.94 -2.81 -31.70
N LEU A 239 12.32 -3.49 -30.73
CA LEU A 239 11.25 -4.45 -30.99
C LEU A 239 9.94 -3.76 -31.41
N ALA A 240 9.63 -2.61 -30.81
CA ALA A 240 8.46 -1.82 -31.19
C ALA A 240 8.62 -1.25 -32.61
N GLU A 241 9.80 -0.74 -32.95
CA GLU A 241 10.12 -0.22 -34.28
C GLU A 241 10.08 -1.31 -35.34
N ALA A 242 10.66 -2.48 -35.07
CA ALA A 242 10.61 -3.63 -35.97
C ALA A 242 9.16 -4.06 -36.27
N LEU A 243 8.27 -4.09 -35.27
CA LEU A 243 6.87 -4.41 -35.48
C LEU A 243 6.13 -3.32 -36.27
N ALA A 244 6.32 -2.04 -35.91
CA ALA A 244 5.67 -0.93 -36.59
C ALA A 244 6.06 -0.84 -38.08
N ASN A 245 7.35 -1.05 -38.40
CA ASN A 245 7.84 -1.07 -39.78
C ASN A 245 7.21 -2.19 -40.62
N GLY A 246 6.85 -3.32 -40.00
CA GLY A 246 6.13 -4.42 -40.66
C GLY A 246 4.62 -4.21 -40.81
N MET A 247 4.06 -3.13 -40.24
CA MET A 247 2.62 -2.88 -40.18
C MET A 247 2.27 -1.48 -40.72
N PRO A 248 1.89 -1.35 -42.00
CA PRO A 248 1.54 -0.06 -42.59
C PRO A 248 0.46 0.69 -41.80
N GLY A 249 0.72 1.97 -41.49
CA GLY A 249 -0.20 2.83 -40.74
C GLY A 249 -0.16 2.65 -39.22
N TYR A 250 0.86 1.99 -38.69
CA TYR A 250 1.16 1.96 -37.26
C TYR A 250 2.36 2.85 -36.93
N GLU A 251 2.34 3.45 -35.75
CA GLU A 251 3.40 4.28 -35.20
C GLU A 251 3.83 3.76 -33.83
N VAL A 252 5.08 4.07 -33.46
CA VAL A 252 5.60 3.82 -32.12
C VAL A 252 5.44 5.09 -31.29
N VAL A 253 4.74 4.97 -30.17
CA VAL A 253 4.60 6.03 -29.18
C VAL A 253 5.43 5.66 -27.95
N HIS A 254 6.47 6.45 -27.69
CA HIS A 254 7.26 6.34 -26.47
C HIS A 254 6.43 6.82 -25.26
N ARG A 255 6.39 6.00 -24.22
CA ARG A 255 5.73 6.26 -22.94
C ARG A 255 6.82 6.22 -21.87
N PRO A 256 7.26 7.39 -21.38
CA PRO A 256 8.27 7.46 -20.34
C PRO A 256 7.87 6.64 -19.11
N GLY A 257 8.86 6.05 -18.47
CA GLY A 257 8.72 5.36 -17.20
C GLY A 257 8.21 6.31 -16.12
N GLU A 258 7.59 5.74 -15.09
CA GLU A 258 6.91 6.51 -14.05
C GLU A 258 7.26 5.97 -12.67
N ASN A 259 7.55 6.87 -11.74
CA ASN A 259 7.64 6.56 -10.31
C ASN A 259 6.27 6.73 -9.68
N VAL A 260 5.39 5.76 -9.90
CA VAL A 260 3.95 5.89 -9.67
C VAL A 260 3.62 6.31 -8.23
N ARG A 261 4.29 5.74 -7.22
CA ARG A 261 4.08 6.15 -5.82
C ARG A 261 4.44 7.62 -5.64
N CYS A 262 5.60 8.04 -6.11
CA CYS A 262 6.08 9.41 -5.96
C CYS A 262 5.13 10.39 -6.67
N ALA A 263 4.75 10.09 -7.91
CA ALA A 263 3.96 10.99 -8.74
C ALA A 263 2.53 11.22 -8.20
N ARG A 264 1.91 10.19 -7.59
CA ARG A 264 0.46 10.21 -7.30
C ARG A 264 0.08 9.99 -5.84
N TYR A 265 0.88 9.22 -5.08
CA TYR A 265 0.45 8.69 -3.78
C TYR A 265 1.32 9.15 -2.60
N CYS A 266 2.50 9.73 -2.86
CA CYS A 266 3.43 10.12 -1.80
C CYS A 266 3.09 11.54 -1.27
N PRO A 267 2.64 11.67 -0.01
CA PRO A 267 2.20 12.96 0.55
C PRO A 267 3.33 13.97 0.76
N VAL A 268 4.58 13.49 0.75
CA VAL A 268 5.79 14.28 1.00
C VAL A 268 6.66 14.44 -0.24
N MET A 269 6.15 14.10 -1.43
CA MET A 269 6.92 14.19 -2.67
C MET A 269 7.52 15.58 -2.89
N GLN A 270 6.78 16.65 -2.59
CA GLN A 270 7.26 18.03 -2.74
C GLN A 270 8.51 18.37 -1.91
N PHE A 271 8.76 17.63 -0.84
CA PHE A 271 9.91 17.79 0.06
C PHE A 271 11.03 16.79 -0.25
N CYS A 272 10.80 15.85 -1.17
CA CYS A 272 11.70 14.73 -1.41
C CYS A 272 12.79 15.09 -2.44
N ALA A 273 14.04 15.15 -1.99
CA ALA A 273 15.21 15.38 -2.87
C ALA A 273 15.33 14.30 -3.95
N GLN A 274 15.14 13.02 -3.59
CA GLN A 274 15.17 11.91 -4.54
C GLN A 274 14.14 12.08 -5.67
N ALA A 275 12.90 12.48 -5.34
CA ALA A 275 11.87 12.69 -6.35
C ALA A 275 12.25 13.81 -7.33
N ARG A 276 12.89 14.87 -6.83
CA ARG A 276 13.40 15.99 -7.63
C ARG A 276 14.53 15.56 -8.56
N GLU A 277 15.50 14.79 -8.06
CA GLU A 277 16.60 14.23 -8.86
C GLU A 277 16.08 13.30 -9.96
N LEU A 278 15.03 12.53 -9.66
CA LEU A 278 14.35 11.65 -10.62
C LEU A 278 13.42 12.40 -11.60
N GLY A 279 13.31 13.72 -11.49
CA GLY A 279 12.44 14.53 -12.36
C GLY A 279 10.94 14.21 -12.21
N VAL A 280 10.50 13.71 -11.06
CA VAL A 280 9.10 13.32 -10.85
C VAL A 280 8.21 14.57 -10.80
N THR A 281 7.19 14.59 -11.65
CA THR A 281 6.12 15.59 -11.63
C THR A 281 4.90 15.04 -10.91
N LYS A 282 4.20 15.87 -10.13
CA LYS A 282 2.93 15.47 -9.49
C LYS A 282 1.89 15.22 -10.58
N GLY A 283 1.35 14.00 -10.63
CA GLY A 283 0.19 13.67 -11.45
C GLY A 283 -1.10 13.86 -10.67
N ASP A 284 -2.21 14.01 -11.38
CA ASP A 284 -3.54 13.87 -10.78
C ASP A 284 -3.77 12.38 -10.46
N ALA A 285 -4.25 12.09 -9.24
CA ALA A 285 -4.49 10.74 -8.74
C ALA A 285 -5.86 10.19 -9.18
#